data_AF-A0A0F3NFT4-F1
#
_entry.id   AF-A0A0F3NFT4-F1
#
_cell.length_a   1.000
_cell.length_b   1.000
_cell.length_c   1.000
_cell.angle_alpha   90.00
_cell.angle_beta   90.00
_cell.angle_gamma   90.00
#
_symmetry.space_group_name_H-M   'P 1'
#
loop_
_entity.id
_entity.type
_entity.pdbx_description
1 polymer ?
#
loop_
_entity_poly.entity_id
_entity_poly.type
_entity_poly.pdbx_seq_one_letter_code
_entity_poly.pdbx_strand_id
1 'polypeptide(L)'
;MLRKQGIVHDIVKIAETIYGNISDKVVSFLDEKRMRSFFSICLCIFLLFGRVAHAVDQQKMRSTELKNGMKVHVIQNNSLPIVMHMLIYKVGGVDDPPGLSGIAHYFEHMMFSGTKKFPKFSDVIDGLGEI
;
A
#
# COMPACT_ATOMS: atom_id res chain seq x y z
N MET A 1 -71.99 -21.87 19.56
CA MET A 1 -71.32 -20.97 18.59
C MET A 1 -70.42 -19.90 19.24
N LEU A 2 -70.21 -19.88 20.57
CA LEU A 2 -69.54 -18.76 21.28
C LEU A 2 -68.10 -19.04 21.81
N ARG A 3 -67.54 -20.25 21.63
CA ARG A 3 -66.24 -20.62 22.21
C ARG A 3 -65.01 -20.28 21.35
N LYS A 4 -65.20 -19.99 20.05
CA LYS A 4 -64.10 -19.66 19.12
C LYS A 4 -63.61 -18.21 19.24
N GLN A 5 -64.39 -17.30 19.84
CA GLN A 5 -64.03 -15.88 19.94
C GLN A 5 -62.99 -15.60 21.04
N GLY A 6 -62.98 -16.36 22.14
CA GLY A 6 -62.02 -16.17 23.24
C GLY A 6 -60.58 -16.50 22.86
N ILE A 7 -60.37 -17.63 22.16
CA ILE A 7 -59.01 -18.07 21.76
C ILE A 7 -58.38 -17.09 20.76
N VAL A 8 -59.18 -16.59 19.80
CA VAL A 8 -58.69 -15.61 18.82
C VAL A 8 -58.31 -14.30 19.52
N HIS A 9 -59.11 -13.85 20.49
CA HIS A 9 -58.82 -12.65 21.27
C HIS A 9 -57.56 -12.79 22.13
N ASP A 10 -57.31 -13.97 22.72
CA ASP A 10 -56.11 -14.21 23.52
C ASP A 10 -54.84 -14.28 22.64
N ILE A 11 -54.92 -14.88 21.45
CA ILE A 11 -53.82 -14.88 20.48
C ILE A 11 -53.51 -13.45 20.00
N VAL A 12 -54.54 -12.63 19.74
CA VAL A 12 -54.36 -11.23 19.34
C VAL A 12 -53.69 -10.43 20.46
N LYS A 13 -54.10 -10.60 21.73
CA LYS A 13 -53.43 -9.95 22.88
C LYS A 13 -51.98 -10.37 23.06
N ILE A 14 -51.67 -11.65 22.86
CA ILE A 14 -50.29 -12.16 22.93
C ILE A 14 -49.45 -11.58 21.79
N ALA A 15 -50.00 -11.52 20.57
CA ALA A 15 -49.34 -10.89 19.43
C ALA A 15 -49.09 -9.40 19.69
N GLU A 16 -50.09 -8.63 20.12
CA GLU A 16 -49.95 -7.20 20.45
C GLU A 16 -48.91 -6.96 21.54
N THR A 17 -48.84 -7.82 22.56
CA THR A 17 -47.86 -7.71 23.65
C THR A 17 -46.43 -8.01 23.17
N ILE A 18 -46.26 -9.01 22.30
CA ILE A 18 -44.94 -9.39 21.75
C ILE A 18 -44.47 -8.33 20.77
N TYR A 19 -45.34 -7.91 19.83
CA TYR A 19 -45.02 -6.87 18.86
C TYR A 19 -44.75 -5.53 19.54
N GLY A 20 -45.53 -5.15 20.57
CA GLY A 20 -45.32 -3.95 21.36
C GLY A 20 -43.99 -3.95 22.13
N ASN A 21 -43.65 -5.04 22.81
CA ASN A 21 -42.37 -5.13 23.53
C ASN A 21 -41.15 -5.10 22.59
N ILE A 22 -41.27 -5.66 21.39
CA ILE A 22 -40.20 -5.62 20.38
C ILE A 22 -40.11 -4.21 19.79
N SER A 23 -41.24 -3.57 19.44
CA SER A 23 -41.24 -2.21 18.92
C SER A 23 -40.65 -1.24 19.94
N ASP A 24 -41.00 -1.35 21.21
CA ASP A 24 -40.51 -0.44 22.25
C ASP A 24 -39.02 -0.63 22.53
N LYS A 25 -38.51 -1.86 22.44
CA LYS A 25 -37.07 -2.13 22.51
C LYS A 25 -36.31 -1.60 21.30
N VAL A 26 -36.89 -1.69 20.11
CA VAL A 26 -36.30 -1.13 18.89
C VAL A 26 -36.35 0.40 18.92
N VAL A 27 -37.46 1.00 19.35
CA VAL A 27 -37.64 2.46 19.45
C VAL A 27 -36.73 3.04 20.55
N SER A 28 -36.58 2.36 21.69
CA SER A 28 -35.61 2.77 22.73
C SER A 28 -34.15 2.50 22.35
N PHE A 29 -33.90 1.62 21.38
CA PHE A 29 -32.59 1.46 20.75
C PHE A 29 -32.32 2.59 19.73
N LEU A 30 -33.36 3.05 19.02
CA LEU A 30 -33.37 4.22 18.14
C LEU A 30 -33.53 5.55 18.91
N ASP A 31 -33.36 5.56 20.24
CA ASP A 31 -33.36 6.80 21.01
C ASP A 31 -32.14 7.65 20.66
N GLU A 32 -32.38 8.93 20.40
CA GLU A 32 -31.38 9.87 19.89
C GLU A 32 -30.17 9.97 20.83
N LYS A 33 -30.36 9.92 22.16
CA LYS A 33 -29.27 9.99 23.13
C LYS A 33 -28.37 8.75 23.09
N ARG A 34 -28.98 7.57 22.93
CA ARG A 34 -28.27 6.29 22.87
C ARG A 34 -27.53 6.13 21.54
N MET A 35 -28.16 6.56 20.45
CA MET A 35 -27.56 6.61 19.12
C MET A 35 -26.37 7.58 19.05
N ARG A 36 -26.48 8.78 19.67
CA ARG A 36 -25.38 9.75 19.77
C ARG A 36 -24.19 9.21 20.56
N SER A 37 -24.45 8.52 21.68
CA SER A 37 -23.39 7.87 22.47
C SER A 37 -22.68 6.77 21.68
N PHE A 38 -23.43 5.93 20.97
CA PHE A 38 -22.87 4.89 20.12
C PHE A 38 -22.03 5.46 18.97
N PHE A 39 -22.54 6.48 18.28
CA PHE A 39 -21.81 7.16 17.20
C PHE A 39 -20.54 7.84 17.72
N SER A 40 -20.59 8.44 18.91
CA SER A 40 -19.43 9.03 19.56
C SER A 40 -18.36 8.00 19.93
N ILE A 41 -18.76 6.82 20.42
CA ILE A 41 -17.82 5.74 20.75
C ILE A 41 -17.18 5.17 19.48
N CYS A 42 -17.98 4.92 18.43
CA CYS A 42 -17.45 4.47 17.14
C CYS A 42 -16.48 5.50 16.52
N LEU A 43 -16.80 6.80 16.63
CA LEU A 43 -15.91 7.87 16.17
C LEU A 43 -14.61 7.91 17.00
N CYS A 44 -14.69 7.75 18.32
CA CYS A 44 -13.51 7.66 19.19
C CYS A 44 -12.64 6.45 18.85
N ILE A 45 -13.23 5.27 18.62
CA ILE A 45 -12.50 4.05 18.21
C ILE A 45 -11.85 4.27 16.84
N PHE A 46 -12.57 4.86 15.89
CA PHE A 46 -12.03 5.19 14.57
C PHE A 46 -10.85 6.17 14.65
N LEU A 47 -10.93 7.20 15.52
CA LEU A 47 -9.84 8.15 15.76
C LEU A 47 -8.65 7.51 16.48
N LEU A 48 -8.87 6.51 17.36
CA LEU A 48 -7.81 5.77 18.04
C LEU A 48 -7.09 4.79 17.09
N PHE A 49 -7.81 4.11 16.20
CA PHE A 49 -7.23 3.18 15.22
C PHE A 49 -6.61 3.87 14.00
N GLY A 50 -7.08 5.06 13.61
CA GLY A 50 -6.54 5.81 12.47
C GLY A 50 -5.07 6.21 12.60
N ARG A 51 -4.48 6.15 13.81
CA ARG A 51 -3.07 6.48 14.03
C ARG A 51 -2.09 5.38 13.64
N VAL A 52 -2.54 4.13 13.50
CA VAL A 52 -1.64 2.98 13.21
C VAL A 52 -1.26 2.91 11.72
N ALA A 53 -1.97 3.61 10.83
CA ALA A 53 -1.77 3.53 9.39
C ALA A 53 -0.58 4.33 8.83
N HIS A 54 0.11 5.14 9.64
CA HIS A 54 1.11 6.13 9.16
C HIS A 54 2.57 5.78 9.45
N ALA A 55 2.92 4.51 9.62
CA ALA A 55 4.32 4.08 9.75
C ALA A 55 4.89 3.46 8.45
N VAL A 56 4.38 3.86 7.28
CA VAL A 56 5.10 3.58 6.02
C VAL A 56 6.29 4.53 5.99
N ASP A 57 7.49 3.98 6.22
CA ASP A 57 8.76 4.70 6.11
C ASP A 57 8.84 5.41 4.76
N GLN A 58 8.66 6.73 4.75
CA GLN A 58 8.88 7.53 3.56
C GLN A 58 10.38 7.61 3.32
N GLN A 59 10.88 6.64 2.55
CA GLN A 59 12.25 6.60 2.05
C GLN A 59 12.60 7.95 1.40
N LYS A 60 13.36 8.78 2.10
CA LYS A 60 13.68 10.14 1.66
C LYS A 60 14.71 10.09 0.54
N MET A 61 14.28 10.28 -0.70
CA MET A 61 15.16 10.42 -1.85
C MET A 61 15.91 11.77 -1.78
N ARG A 62 17.24 11.72 -1.91
CA ARG A 62 18.09 12.89 -2.11
C ARG A 62 18.55 12.93 -3.56
N SER A 63 18.28 14.03 -4.24
CA SER A 63 18.65 14.25 -5.65
C SER A 63 19.72 15.32 -5.77
N THR A 64 20.70 15.11 -6.65
CA THR A 64 21.72 16.11 -6.99
C THR A 64 22.10 16.01 -8.47
N GLU A 65 22.62 17.09 -9.02
CA GLU A 65 23.14 17.13 -10.39
C GLU A 65 24.63 17.46 -10.34
N LEU A 66 25.43 16.64 -11.01
CA LEU A 66 26.87 16.83 -11.07
C LEU A 66 27.24 17.90 -12.11
N LYS A 67 28.48 18.40 -12.05
CA LYS A 67 28.99 19.41 -12.99
C LYS A 67 28.94 18.98 -14.46
N ASN A 68 28.91 17.68 -14.73
CA ASN A 68 28.79 17.12 -16.07
C ASN A 68 27.33 16.89 -16.51
N GLY A 69 26.34 17.35 -15.74
CA GLY A 69 24.91 17.20 -16.01
C GLY A 69 24.30 15.85 -15.60
N MET A 70 25.09 14.94 -15.00
CA MET A 70 24.55 13.65 -14.54
C MET A 70 23.67 13.85 -13.31
N LYS A 71 22.44 13.32 -13.38
CA LYS A 71 21.49 13.29 -12.26
C LYS A 71 21.77 12.08 -11.38
N VAL A 72 21.89 12.31 -10.09
CA VAL A 72 22.15 11.29 -9.08
C VAL A 72 21.02 11.30 -8.06
N HIS A 73 20.40 10.14 -7.87
CA HIS A 73 19.35 9.92 -6.89
C HIS A 73 19.85 8.91 -5.86
N VAL A 74 19.82 9.29 -4.58
CA VAL A 74 20.24 8.45 -3.46
C VAL A 74 19.03 8.21 -2.57
N ILE A 75 18.72 6.95 -2.33
CA ILE A 75 17.69 6.51 -1.40
C ILE A 75 18.39 5.75 -0.29
N GLN A 76 18.30 6.25 0.94
CA GLN A 76 18.90 5.58 2.09
C GLN A 76 17.90 4.63 2.73
N ASN A 77 18.23 3.34 2.73
CA ASN A 77 17.49 2.30 3.43
C ASN A 77 18.42 1.59 4.42
N ASN A 78 18.14 1.71 5.72
CA ASN A 78 18.95 1.10 6.77
C ASN A 78 18.41 -0.29 7.21
N SER A 79 17.43 -0.84 6.49
CA SER A 79 16.79 -2.12 6.86
C SER A 79 17.67 -3.33 6.55
N LEU A 80 18.55 -3.22 5.56
CA LEU A 80 19.47 -4.28 5.12
C LEU A 80 20.85 -3.68 4.81
N PRO A 81 21.96 -4.36 5.14
CA PRO A 81 23.31 -3.91 4.84
C PRO A 81 23.69 -4.17 3.37
N ILE A 82 22.83 -3.79 2.43
CA ILE A 82 23.00 -4.04 0.99
C ILE A 82 23.04 -2.69 0.27
N VAL A 83 23.95 -2.57 -0.70
CA VAL A 83 24.03 -1.41 -1.58
C VAL A 83 23.64 -1.82 -3.00
N MET A 84 22.65 -1.13 -3.56
CA MET A 84 22.28 -1.27 -4.97
C MET A 84 22.68 -0.02 -5.73
N HIS A 85 23.34 -0.19 -6.87
CA HIS A 85 23.73 0.90 -7.76
C HIS A 85 23.19 0.64 -9.17
N MET A 86 22.61 1.66 -9.79
CA MET A 86 22.09 1.60 -11.15
C MET A 86 22.55 2.83 -11.92
N LEU A 87 23.10 2.61 -13.12
CA LEU A 87 23.45 3.66 -14.06
C LEU A 87 22.56 3.52 -15.29
N ILE A 88 21.80 4.56 -15.61
CA ILE A 88 20.84 4.55 -16.71
C ILE A 88 21.31 5.55 -17.76
N TYR A 89 21.42 5.08 -19.00
CA TYR A 89 21.63 5.93 -20.15
C TYR A 89 20.29 6.15 -20.86
N LYS A 90 19.99 7.40 -21.22
CA LYS A 90 18.75 7.75 -21.95
C LYS A 90 18.93 7.55 -23.46
N VAL A 91 19.34 6.34 -23.85
CA VAL A 91 19.50 5.87 -25.24
C VAL A 91 19.24 4.36 -25.27
N GLY A 92 18.82 3.81 -26.41
CA GLY A 92 18.65 2.37 -26.58
C GLY A 92 18.56 1.96 -28.06
N GLY A 93 18.11 0.73 -28.33
CA GLY A 93 18.03 0.22 -29.71
C GLY A 93 17.09 1.00 -30.65
N VAL A 94 16.18 1.80 -30.10
CA VAL A 94 15.35 2.75 -30.89
C VAL A 94 16.19 3.84 -31.53
N ASP A 95 17.34 4.17 -30.92
CA ASP A 95 18.28 5.18 -31.38
C ASP A 95 19.39 4.58 -32.28
N ASP A 96 19.31 3.29 -32.62
CA ASP A 96 20.29 2.64 -33.49
C ASP A 96 20.28 3.28 -34.89
N PRO A 97 21.45 3.63 -35.46
CA PRO A 97 21.52 4.18 -36.81
C PRO A 97 21.01 3.19 -37.87
N PRO A 98 20.47 3.68 -38.99
CA PRO A 98 20.09 2.82 -40.12
C PRO A 98 21.26 1.93 -40.56
N GLY A 99 21.01 0.62 -40.66
CA GLY A 99 22.03 -0.37 -41.03
C GLY A 99 22.93 -0.85 -39.88
N LEU A 100 22.77 -0.34 -38.65
CA LEU A 100 23.50 -0.74 -37.45
C LEU A 100 22.57 -1.22 -36.32
N SER A 101 21.51 -1.94 -36.67
CA SER A 101 20.57 -2.48 -35.70
C SER A 101 21.26 -3.44 -34.71
N GLY A 102 20.93 -3.30 -33.43
CA GLY A 102 21.50 -4.09 -32.33
C GLY A 102 22.76 -3.48 -31.70
N ILE A 103 23.22 -2.31 -32.17
CA ILE A 103 24.46 -1.73 -31.68
C ILE A 103 24.35 -1.27 -30.23
N ALA A 104 23.21 -0.74 -29.78
CA ALA A 104 22.99 -0.40 -28.37
C ALA A 104 23.14 -1.63 -27.46
N HIS A 105 22.57 -2.78 -27.85
CA HIS A 105 22.69 -4.03 -27.11
C HIS A 105 24.12 -4.59 -27.15
N TYR A 106 24.81 -4.48 -28.29
CA TYR A 106 26.21 -4.84 -28.40
C TYR A 106 27.08 -3.99 -27.45
N PHE A 107 26.84 -2.68 -27.38
CA PHE A 107 27.54 -1.79 -26.45
C PHE A 107 27.30 -2.18 -24.99
N GLU A 108 26.06 -2.54 -24.62
CA GLU A 108 25.73 -3.03 -23.27
C GLU A 108 26.61 -4.23 -22.88
N HIS A 109 26.77 -5.23 -23.77
CA HIS A 109 27.67 -6.35 -23.52
C HIS A 109 29.15 -5.92 -23.41
N MET A 110 29.58 -4.95 -24.24
CA MET A 110 30.95 -4.45 -24.20
C MET A 110 31.29 -3.70 -22.91
N MET A 111 30.31 -3.15 -22.20
CA MET A 111 30.55 -2.51 -20.89
C MET A 111 31.16 -3.47 -19.86
N PHE A 112 30.93 -4.78 -20.00
CA PHE A 112 31.49 -5.80 -19.13
C PHE A 112 32.87 -6.32 -19.57
N SER A 113 33.38 -5.86 -20.71
CA SER A 113 34.69 -6.27 -21.23
C SER A 113 35.88 -5.54 -20.59
N GLY A 114 35.62 -4.66 -19.62
CA GLY A 114 36.63 -3.92 -18.88
C GLY A 114 36.91 -2.51 -19.41
N THR A 115 37.73 -1.78 -18.66
CA THR A 115 38.12 -0.39 -18.92
C THR A 115 39.63 -0.23 -18.79
N LYS A 116 40.17 0.92 -19.22
CA LYS A 116 41.61 1.23 -19.05
C LYS A 116 42.09 1.14 -17.61
N LYS A 117 41.22 1.48 -16.64
CA LYS A 117 41.54 1.45 -15.21
C LYS A 117 41.26 0.09 -14.58
N PHE A 118 40.22 -0.60 -15.04
CA PHE A 118 39.80 -1.92 -14.56
C PHE A 118 39.64 -2.87 -15.75
N PRO A 119 40.74 -3.53 -16.19
CA PRO A 119 40.73 -4.31 -17.44
C PRO A 119 39.86 -5.56 -17.42
N LYS A 120 39.52 -6.08 -16.23
CA LYS A 120 38.65 -7.24 -16.05
C LYS A 120 37.52 -6.85 -15.11
N PHE A 121 36.28 -6.95 -15.59
CA PHE A 121 35.11 -6.63 -14.78
C PHE A 121 34.88 -7.67 -13.68
N SER A 122 35.10 -8.95 -13.97
CA SER A 122 34.98 -10.07 -13.02
C SER A 122 35.77 -9.82 -11.74
N ASP A 123 37.04 -9.43 -11.87
CA ASP A 123 37.94 -9.22 -10.73
C ASP A 123 37.42 -8.15 -9.76
N VAL A 124 36.67 -7.17 -10.28
CA VAL A 124 36.05 -6.12 -9.46
C VAL A 124 34.84 -6.65 -8.70
N ILE A 125 34.00 -7.48 -9.34
CA ILE A 125 32.82 -8.07 -8.70
C ILE A 125 33.22 -9.11 -7.66
N ASP A 126 34.16 -9.99 -7.98
CA ASP A 126 34.65 -11.03 -7.07
C ASP A 126 35.26 -10.42 -5.80
N GLY A 127 35.94 -9.27 -5.95
CA GLY A 127 36.51 -8.52 -4.82
C GLY A 127 35.48 -7.83 -3.90
N LEU A 128 34.22 -7.68 -4.33
CA LEU A 128 33.14 -7.08 -3.53
C LEU A 128 32.39 -8.09 -2.66
N GLY A 129 32.75 -9.38 -2.76
CA GLY A 129 32.05 -10.49 -2.13
C GLY A 129 30.91 -11.00 -3.02
N GLU A 130 30.81 -12.32 -3.15
CA GLU A 130 29.71 -12.95 -3.89
C GLU A 130 28.37 -12.52 -3.28
N ILE A 131 27.42 -12.12 -4.16
CA ILE A 131 25.99 -12.02 -3.82
C ILE A 131 25.40 -13.42 -3.86
#